data_AF-A0A1V3WFB1-F1
#
_entry.id   AF-A0A1V3WFB1-F1
#
_cell.length_a   1.000
_cell.length_b   1.000
_cell.length_c   1.000
_cell.angle_alpha   90.00
_cell.angle_beta   90.00
_cell.angle_gamma   90.00
#
_symmetry.space_group_name_H-M   'P 1'
#
loop_
_entity.id
_entity.type
_entity.pdbx_description
1 polymer ?
#
loop_
_entity_poly.entity_id
_entity_poly.type
_entity_poly.pdbx_seq_one_letter_code
_entity_poly.pdbx_strand_id
1 'polypeptide(L)'
;MIMLGRPTLHRPVSALLANPEVPVYALTTGPRWPDVSGNSQATGTRAVVTGTPNPKWLRRCADLNRHALAAVREQLAAHPLTTGLHVAAAVAATLRAGDQLVLGRPTRCATRLWSG
;
A
#
# COMPACT_ATOMS: atom_id res chain seq x y z
N MET A 1 5.15 7.91 -10.38
CA MET A 1 5.14 7.18 -9.09
C MET A 1 6.48 7.38 -8.41
N ILE A 2 6.49 7.77 -7.12
CA ILE A 2 7.72 7.75 -6.32
C ILE A 2 7.66 6.49 -5.46
N MET A 3 8.54 5.53 -5.75
CA MET A 3 8.63 4.25 -5.03
C MET A 3 9.66 4.40 -3.91
N LEU A 4 9.26 4.09 -2.67
CA LEU A 4 10.15 4.08 -1.51
C LEU A 4 10.47 2.64 -1.11
N GLY A 5 11.75 2.29 -0.99
CA GLY A 5 12.18 0.97 -0.55
C GLY A 5 11.77 -0.15 -1.52
N ARG A 6 11.15 -1.23 -1.02
CA ARG A 6 10.77 -2.43 -1.80
C ARG A 6 9.31 -2.82 -1.53
N PRO A 7 8.33 -2.25 -2.24
CA PRO A 7 6.91 -2.56 -2.02
C PRO A 7 6.51 -3.89 -2.67
N THR A 8 6.34 -4.94 -1.86
CA THR A 8 5.97 -6.29 -2.35
C THR A 8 4.65 -6.81 -1.80
N LEU A 9 3.97 -6.03 -0.95
CA LEU A 9 2.82 -6.52 -0.17
C LEU A 9 1.49 -6.45 -0.94
N HIS A 10 1.29 -5.40 -1.74
CA HIS A 10 -0.01 -5.11 -2.35
C HIS A 10 0.00 -5.44 -3.84
N ARG A 11 -0.85 -6.39 -4.27
CA ARG A 11 -1.03 -6.72 -5.70
C ARG A 11 -1.35 -5.50 -6.58
N PRO A 12 -2.23 -4.55 -6.18
CA PRO A 12 -2.48 -3.35 -6.97
C PRO A 12 -1.23 -2.47 -7.16
N VAL A 13 -0.33 -2.45 -6.18
CA VAL A 13 0.95 -1.71 -6.29
C VAL A 13 1.87 -2.39 -7.30
N SER A 14 1.97 -3.72 -7.28
CA SER A 14 2.73 -4.46 -8.29
C SER A 14 2.19 -4.22 -9.70
N ALA A 15 0.86 -4.22 -9.89
CA ALA A 15 0.24 -3.93 -11.17
C ALA A 15 0.54 -2.50 -11.66
N LEU A 16 0.50 -1.51 -10.76
CA LEU A 16 0.84 -0.13 -11.10
C LEU A 16 2.32 0.03 -11.49
N LEU A 17 3.23 -0.66 -10.80
CA LEU A 17 4.67 -0.63 -11.10
C LEU A 17 5.02 -1.31 -12.42
N ALA A 18 4.22 -2.29 -12.84
CA ALA A 18 4.38 -2.98 -14.12
C ALA A 18 3.83 -2.18 -15.31
N ASN A 19 3.09 -1.09 -15.08
CA ASN A 19 2.56 -0.26 -16.16
C ASN A 19 3.67 0.64 -16.76
N PRO A 20 4.06 0.45 -18.05
CA PRO A 20 5.11 1.25 -18.68
C PRO A 20 4.73 2.72 -18.89
N GLU A 21 3.43 3.06 -18.87
CA GLU A 21 2.96 4.44 -19.05
C GLU A 21 3.17 5.31 -17.80
N VAL A 22 3.46 4.69 -16.65
CA VAL A 22 3.64 5.40 -15.38
C VAL A 22 5.13 5.55 -15.09
N PRO A 23 5.71 6.76 -15.15
CA PRO A 23 7.12 6.95 -14.84
C PRO A 23 7.38 6.64 -13.36
N VAL A 24 8.39 5.81 -13.08
CA VAL A 24 8.76 5.39 -11.72
C VAL A 24 10.10 6.03 -11.31
N TYR A 25 10.13 6.64 -10.13
CA TYR A 25 11.35 7.12 -9.48
C TYR A 25 11.58 6.33 -8.20
N ALA A 26 12.71 5.63 -8.08
CA ALA A 26 13.00 4.77 -6.93
C ALA A 26 13.90 5.47 -5.91
N LEU A 27 13.41 5.66 -4.68
CA LEU A 27 14.19 6.17 -3.57
C LEU A 27 14.48 5.06 -2.55
N THR A 28 15.76 4.81 -2.28
CA THR A 28 16.23 3.77 -1.36
C THR A 28 17.22 4.33 -0.34
N THR A 29 17.30 3.71 0.83
CA THR A 29 18.24 4.12 1.89
C THR A 29 19.66 3.59 1.70
N GLY A 30 19.87 2.65 0.78
CA GLY A 30 21.16 2.05 0.48
C GLY A 30 21.36 1.83 -1.02
N PRO A 31 22.52 1.26 -1.42
CA PRO A 31 22.94 1.19 -2.82
C PRO A 31 22.15 0.18 -3.65
N ARG A 32 21.30 -0.64 -3.03
CA ARG A 32 20.47 -1.63 -3.73
C ARG A 32 19.09 -1.06 -4.00
N TRP A 33 18.75 -0.90 -5.28
CA TRP A 33 17.37 -0.65 -5.70
C TRP A 33 16.68 -1.94 -6.14
N PRO A 34 15.38 -2.10 -5.84
CA PRO A 34 14.61 -3.17 -6.44
C PRO A 34 14.34 -2.82 -7.91
N ASP A 35 14.87 -3.59 -8.84
CA ASP A 35 14.39 -3.56 -10.23
C ASP A 35 13.08 -4.36 -10.34
N VAL A 36 12.06 -3.91 -9.61
CA VAL A 36 10.72 -4.54 -9.61
C VAL A 36 9.83 -3.91 -10.68
N SER A 37 10.20 -2.72 -11.16
CA SER A 37 9.40 -1.97 -12.12
C SER A 37 9.82 -2.17 -13.58
N GLY A 38 11.10 -2.46 -13.89
CA GLY A 38 11.61 -2.44 -15.28
C GLY A 38 11.52 -1.07 -15.99
N ASN A 39 10.76 -0.13 -15.45
CA ASN A 39 10.45 1.21 -15.96
C ASN A 39 10.93 2.32 -14.98
N SER A 40 12.00 2.05 -14.23
CA SER A 40 12.57 3.04 -13.31
C SER A 40 13.33 4.09 -14.11
N GLN A 41 12.84 5.33 -14.10
CA GLN A 41 13.41 6.47 -14.79
C GLN A 41 14.66 7.01 -14.08
N ALA A 42 14.68 6.99 -12.75
CA ALA A 42 15.86 7.36 -11.96
C ALA A 42 15.84 6.70 -10.58
N THR A 43 17.01 6.58 -9.98
CA THR A 43 17.21 6.10 -8.61
C THR A 43 17.87 7.17 -7.75
N GLY A 44 17.60 7.16 -6.44
CA GLY A 44 18.21 8.10 -5.50
C GLY A 44 17.96 7.74 -4.05
N THR A 45 18.45 8.56 -3.13
CA THR A 45 18.21 8.39 -1.68
C THR A 45 17.24 9.42 -1.12
N ARG A 46 17.09 10.57 -1.81
CA ARG A 46 16.19 11.66 -1.47
C ARG A 46 15.73 12.38 -2.73
N ALA A 47 14.54 13.00 -2.69
CA ALA A 47 14.06 13.87 -3.74
C ALA A 47 14.39 15.34 -3.43
N VAL A 48 14.82 16.09 -4.44
CA VAL A 48 14.77 17.55 -4.42
C VAL A 48 13.53 17.94 -5.21
N VAL A 49 12.51 18.44 -4.52
CA VAL A 49 11.19 18.69 -5.10
C VAL A 49 11.01 20.17 -5.43
N THR A 50 10.33 20.45 -6.52
CA THR A 50 9.91 21.79 -6.92
C THR A 50 8.40 21.78 -7.22
N GLY A 51 7.75 22.92 -7.01
CA GLY A 51 6.29 23.04 -7.16
C GLY A 51 5.50 22.41 -6.01
N THR A 52 4.17 22.36 -6.18
CA THR A 52 3.24 21.76 -5.21
C THR A 52 2.22 20.87 -5.92
N PRO A 53 1.72 19.81 -5.27
CA PRO A 53 0.71 18.94 -5.87
C PRO A 53 -0.60 19.70 -6.11
N ASN A 54 -1.29 19.35 -7.20
CA ASN A 54 -2.60 19.94 -7.51
C ASN A 54 -3.61 19.66 -6.38
N PRO A 55 -4.24 20.69 -5.78
CA PRO A 55 -5.22 20.49 -4.70
C PRO A 55 -6.41 19.62 -5.08
N LYS A 56 -6.85 19.63 -6.35
CA LYS A 56 -7.92 18.74 -6.83
C LYS A 56 -7.50 17.27 -6.81
N TRP A 57 -6.24 17.00 -7.12
CA TRP A 57 -5.67 15.65 -7.03
C TRP A 57 -5.63 15.17 -5.58
N LEU A 58 -5.15 16.00 -4.66
CA LEU A 58 -5.13 15.67 -3.22
C LEU A 58 -6.52 15.36 -2.68
N ARG A 59 -7.52 16.17 -3.03
CA ARG A 59 -8.92 15.93 -2.65
C ARG A 59 -9.42 14.59 -3.19
N ARG A 60 -9.22 14.31 -4.48
CA ARG A 60 -9.62 13.04 -5.10
C ARG A 60 -8.99 11.84 -4.38
N CYS A 61 -7.69 11.89 -4.06
CA CYS A 61 -7.03 10.83 -3.31
C CYS A 61 -7.62 10.65 -1.90
N ALA A 62 -7.89 11.75 -1.20
CA ALA A 62 -8.50 11.72 0.12
C ALA A 62 -9.92 11.11 0.09
N ASP A 63 -10.71 11.44 -0.93
CA ASP A 63 -12.07 10.96 -1.10
C ASP A 63 -12.11 9.45 -1.40
N LEU A 64 -11.22 8.99 -2.28
CA LEU A 64 -11.06 7.56 -2.58
C LEU A 64 -10.55 6.77 -1.38
N ASN A 65 -9.61 7.34 -0.59
CA ASN A 65 -9.13 6.72 0.63
C ASN A 65 -10.26 6.58 1.67
N ARG A 66 -11.09 7.62 1.86
CA ARG A 66 -12.25 7.54 2.75
C ARG A 66 -13.25 6.48 2.29
N HIS A 67 -13.55 6.42 1.00
CA HIS A 67 -14.44 5.38 0.44
C HIS A 67 -13.90 3.97 0.68
N ALA A 68 -12.62 3.72 0.40
CA ALA A 68 -12.01 2.42 0.60
C ALA A 68 -12.04 1.98 2.07
N LEU A 69 -11.74 2.90 2.99
CA LEU A 69 -11.80 2.62 4.43
C LEU A 69 -13.23 2.38 4.93
N ALA A 70 -14.20 3.15 4.46
CA ALA A 70 -15.60 2.97 4.80
C ALA A 70 -16.09 1.60 4.36
N ALA A 71 -15.85 1.23 3.10
CA ALA A 71 -16.23 -0.07 2.55
C ALA A 71 -15.67 -1.24 3.38
N VAL A 72 -14.37 -1.20 3.73
CA VAL A 72 -13.77 -2.27 4.55
C VAL A 72 -14.40 -2.35 5.95
N ARG A 73 -14.66 -1.20 6.60
CA ARG A 73 -15.26 -1.15 7.93
C ARG A 73 -16.70 -1.62 7.95
N GLU A 74 -17.49 -1.19 6.97
CA GLU A 74 -18.89 -1.60 6.82
C GLU A 74 -19.00 -3.11 6.59
N GLN A 75 -18.17 -3.65 5.69
CA GLN A 75 -18.16 -5.09 5.42
C GLN A 75 -17.71 -5.93 6.62
N LEU A 76 -16.75 -5.43 7.41
CA LEU A 76 -16.36 -6.08 8.67
C LEU A 76 -17.51 -6.04 9.68
N ALA A 77 -18.14 -4.88 9.88
CA ALA A 77 -19.24 -4.75 10.84
C ALA A 77 -20.46 -5.61 10.49
N ALA A 78 -20.74 -5.79 9.19
CA ALA A 78 -21.85 -6.61 8.70
C ALA A 78 -21.53 -8.12 8.70
N HIS A 79 -20.26 -8.52 8.87
CA HIS A 79 -19.88 -9.92 8.77
C HIS A 79 -20.27 -10.70 10.04
N PRO A 80 -21.00 -11.83 9.93
CA PRO A 80 -21.58 -12.51 11.10
C PRO A 80 -20.56 -13.29 11.94
N LEU A 81 -19.37 -13.57 11.40
CA LEU A 81 -18.34 -14.38 12.04
C LEU A 81 -17.06 -13.59 12.28
N THR A 82 -16.41 -13.83 13.42
CA THR A 82 -15.10 -13.23 13.69
C THR A 82 -14.03 -13.89 12.82
N THR A 83 -13.51 -13.13 11.85
CA THR A 83 -12.39 -13.56 10.98
C THR A 83 -11.05 -13.01 11.47
N GLY A 84 -9.93 -13.51 10.91
CA GLY A 84 -8.60 -12.96 11.18
C GLY A 84 -8.47 -11.46 10.88
N LEU A 85 -9.27 -10.92 9.95
CA LEU A 85 -9.30 -9.49 9.66
C LEU A 85 -9.94 -8.68 10.79
N HIS A 86 -10.91 -9.24 11.51
CA HIS A 86 -11.48 -8.61 12.71
C HIS A 86 -10.44 -8.52 13.82
N VAL A 87 -9.67 -9.60 14.03
CA VAL A 87 -8.59 -9.62 15.01
C VAL A 87 -7.51 -8.59 14.65
N ALA A 88 -7.09 -8.55 13.38
CA ALA A 88 -6.12 -7.56 12.92
C ALA A 88 -6.62 -6.11 13.11
N ALA A 89 -7.91 -5.86 12.86
CA ALA A 89 -8.53 -4.55 13.09
C ALA A 89 -8.55 -4.18 14.58
N ALA A 90 -8.91 -5.12 15.46
CA ALA A 90 -8.91 -4.91 16.91
C ALA A 90 -7.50 -4.63 17.44
N VAL A 91 -6.49 -5.42 17.03
CA VAL A 91 -5.09 -5.19 17.39
C VAL A 91 -4.64 -3.79 16.95
N ALA A 92 -4.89 -3.43 15.68
CA ALA A 92 -4.52 -2.13 15.15
C ALA A 92 -5.18 -0.95 15.90
N ALA A 93 -6.42 -1.12 16.38
CA ALA A 93 -7.15 -0.10 17.13
C ALA A 93 -6.60 0.11 18.56
N THR A 94 -5.90 -0.86 19.13
CA THR A 94 -5.35 -0.79 20.49
C THR A 94 -3.93 -0.23 20.58
N LEU A 95 -3.23 -0.12 19.44
CA LEU A 95 -1.84 0.35 19.38
C LEU A 95 -1.73 1.82 19.78
N ARG A 96 -0.68 2.13 20.55
CA ARG A 96 -0.33 3.47 21.00
C ARG A 96 1.02 3.91 20.43
N ALA A 97 1.28 5.21 20.50
CA ALA A 97 2.58 5.75 20.11
C ALA A 97 3.69 5.15 20.99
N GLY A 98 4.72 4.59 20.36
CA GLY A 98 5.83 3.91 21.04
C GLY A 98 5.72 2.38 21.07
N ASP A 99 4.56 1.81 20.73
CA ASP A 99 4.39 0.36 20.68
C ASP A 99 5.16 -0.26 19.50
N GLN A 100 5.74 -1.45 19.72
CA GLN A 100 6.37 -2.24 18.68
C GLN A 100 5.43 -3.36 18.20
N LEU A 101 4.99 -3.28 16.94
CA LEU A 101 4.17 -4.30 16.30
C LEU A 101 5.02 -5.27 15.49
N VAL A 102 4.91 -6.58 15.78
CA VAL A 102 5.55 -7.65 15.01
C VAL A 102 4.48 -8.42 14.23
N LEU A 103 4.61 -8.46 12.90
CA LEU A 103 3.68 -9.13 12.01
C LEU A 103 4.32 -10.39 11.43
N GLY A 104 3.60 -11.52 11.52
CA GLY A 104 3.98 -12.74 10.83
C GLY A 104 3.94 -12.55 9.31
N ARG A 105 4.94 -13.07 8.59
CA ARG A 105 4.94 -13.06 7.12
C ARG A 105 3.99 -14.16 6.62
N PRO A 106 2.88 -13.82 5.94
CA PRO A 106 1.94 -14.84 5.50
C PRO A 106 2.59 -15.74 4.43
N THR A 107 2.47 -17.06 4.57
CA THR A 107 2.86 -18.03 3.55
C THR A 107 1.78 -18.24 2.47
N ARG A 108 0.56 -17.72 2.68
CA ARG A 108 -0.55 -17.78 1.72
C ARG A 108 -1.19 -16.40 1.55
N CYS A 109 -1.00 -15.79 0.37
CA CYS A 109 -2.02 -14.90 -0.19
C CYS A 109 -3.15 -15.82 -0.69
N ALA A 110 -4.31 -15.83 -0.03
CA ALA A 110 -5.44 -16.66 -0.41
C ALA A 110 -5.96 -16.25 -1.81
N THR A 111 -5.53 -16.98 -2.84
CA THR A 111 -6.15 -16.99 -4.18
C THR A 111 -7.15 -18.14 -4.28
N ARG A 112 -8.18 -18.15 -3.42
CA ARG A 112 -9.38 -18.98 -3.62
C ARG A 112 -10.59 -18.27 -3.07
N LEU A 113 -11.23 -17.48 -3.93
CA LEU A 113 -12.66 -17.14 -3.91
C LEU A 113 -12.97 -16.54 -5.28
N TRP A 114 -13.04 -17.41 -6.29
CA TRP A 114 -13.88 -17.30 -7.48
C TRP A 114 -13.63 -18.54 -8.35
N SER A 115 -14.56 -19.49 -8.32
CA SER A 115 -14.91 -20.48 -9.37
C SER A 115 -15.88 -21.49 -8.73
N GLY A 116 -17.13 -21.49 -9.19
CA GLY A 116 -18.16 -22.47 -8.83
C GLY A 116 -19.27 -21.89 -7.97
#